data_AF-A0A7J7L7I5-F1
#
_entry.id   AF-A0A7J7L7I5-F1
#
_cell.length_a   1.000
_cell.length_b   1.000
_cell.length_c   1.000
_cell.angle_alpha   90.00
_cell.angle_beta   90.00
_cell.angle_gamma   90.00
#
_symmetry.space_group_name_H-M   'P 1'
#
loop_
_entity.id
_entity.type
_entity.pdbx_description
1 polymer ?
#
loop_
_entity_poly.entity_id
_entity_poly.type
_entity_poly.pdbx_seq_one_letter_code
_entity_poly.pdbx_strand_id
1 'polypeptide(L)'
;MNVPDSYPPTLFVDMPKDRTGMCLISESMKALRLKGIHVAEIMCSEFPLIPNLLCKVPGLSQSISQGLFELFHENGFIDQNAYMRNDGRATHLKEALKE
;
A
#
# COMPACT_ATOMS: atom_id res chain seq x y z
N MET A 1 -4.49 -0.61 -24.68
CA MET A 1 -3.40 -1.60 -24.52
C MET A 1 -3.87 -2.90 -25.11
N ASN A 2 -3.14 -3.51 -26.05
CA ASN A 2 -3.42 -4.88 -26.51
C ASN A 2 -2.68 -5.83 -25.57
N VAL A 3 -3.43 -6.59 -24.79
CA VAL A 3 -2.90 -7.63 -23.91
C VAL A 3 -2.79 -8.92 -24.74
N PRO A 4 -1.60 -9.58 -24.82
CA PRO A 4 -1.44 -10.82 -25.57
C PRO A 4 -2.39 -11.92 -25.06
N ASP A 5 -2.87 -12.81 -25.93
CA ASP A 5 -3.68 -13.97 -25.54
C ASP A 5 -2.92 -14.94 -24.61
N SER A 6 -1.58 -14.87 -24.63
CA SER A 6 -0.68 -15.60 -23.73
C SER A 6 -0.49 -14.93 -22.37
N TYR A 7 -1.02 -13.73 -22.17
CA TYR A 7 -0.92 -13.04 -20.90
C TYR A 7 -1.94 -13.66 -19.93
N PRO A 8 -1.49 -14.26 -18.82
CA PRO A 8 -2.40 -14.93 -17.89
C PRO A 8 -3.42 -13.91 -17.38
N PRO A 9 -4.72 -14.28 -17.28
CA PRO A 9 -5.73 -13.41 -16.71
C PRO A 9 -5.34 -13.09 -15.26
N THR A 10 -4.75 -11.91 -15.07
CA THR A 10 -4.16 -11.49 -13.80
C THR A 10 -5.04 -10.40 -13.22
N LEU A 11 -5.73 -10.71 -12.11
CA LEU A 11 -6.49 -9.75 -11.35
C LEU A 11 -5.59 -9.18 -10.25
N PHE A 12 -5.25 -7.90 -10.34
CA PHE A 12 -4.58 -7.19 -9.27
C PHE A 12 -5.64 -6.71 -8.28
N VAL A 13 -5.73 -7.35 -7.13
CA VAL A 13 -6.58 -6.89 -6.03
C VAL A 13 -5.69 -6.15 -5.04
N ASP A 14 -5.97 -4.86 -4.82
CA ASP A 14 -5.33 -4.09 -3.76
C ASP A 14 -5.73 -4.68 -2.41
N MET A 15 -4.77 -4.86 -1.50
CA MET A 15 -5.01 -5.62 -0.27
C MET A 15 -6.07 -4.91 0.59
N PRO A 16 -7.23 -5.54 0.83
CA PRO A 16 -8.14 -5.04 1.85
C PRO A 16 -7.44 -5.18 3.19
N LYS A 17 -7.17 -4.03 3.86
CA LYS A 17 -6.73 -4.02 5.26
C LYS A 17 -7.83 -4.52 6.21
N ASP A 18 -9.03 -4.79 5.68
CA ASP A 18 -10.17 -5.34 6.38
C ASP A 18 -10.34 -6.85 6.16
N ARG A 19 -10.74 -7.55 7.23
CA ARG A 19 -10.93 -9.00 7.21
C ARG A 19 -12.00 -9.47 6.22
N THR A 20 -12.99 -8.62 5.94
CA THR A 20 -14.11 -8.95 5.07
C THR A 20 -13.62 -9.11 3.63
N GLY A 21 -12.87 -8.14 3.12
CA GLY A 21 -12.27 -8.21 1.80
C GLY A 21 -11.31 -9.39 1.66
N MET A 22 -10.49 -9.65 2.70
CA MET A 22 -9.59 -10.81 2.69
C MET A 22 -10.36 -12.14 2.52
N CYS A 23 -11.48 -12.29 3.23
CA CYS A 23 -12.32 -13.48 3.12
C CYS A 23 -12.91 -13.64 1.72
N LEU A 24 -13.49 -12.57 1.17
CA LEU A 24 -14.11 -12.58 -0.17
C LEU A 24 -13.10 -12.89 -1.28
N ILE A 25 -11.88 -12.38 -1.18
CA ILE A 25 -10.80 -12.69 -2.12
C ILE A 25 -10.48 -14.19 -2.02
N SER A 26 -10.28 -14.72 -0.82
CA SER A 26 -9.98 -16.15 -0.60
C SER A 26 -11.06 -17.07 -1.20
N GLU A 27 -12.34 -16.75 -0.97
CA GLU A 27 -13.46 -17.51 -1.53
C GLU A 27 -13.49 -17.44 -3.07
N SER A 28 -13.28 -16.24 -3.63
CA SER A 28 -13.23 -16.04 -5.08
C SER A 28 -12.09 -16.81 -5.74
N MET A 29 -10.89 -16.79 -5.14
CA MET A 29 -9.72 -17.56 -5.57
C MET A 29 -10.04 -19.06 -5.61
N LYS A 30 -10.71 -19.58 -4.57
CA LYS A 30 -11.13 -20.98 -4.50
C LYS A 30 -12.12 -21.33 -5.61
N ALA A 31 -13.13 -20.48 -5.85
CA ALA A 31 -14.13 -20.68 -6.89
C ALA A 31 -13.51 -20.68 -8.30
N LEU A 32 -12.53 -19.81 -8.56
CA LEU A 32 -11.82 -19.76 -9.85
C LEU A 32 -10.97 -21.01 -10.07
N ARG A 33 -10.25 -21.49 -9.05
CA ARG A 33 -9.47 -22.73 -9.12
C ARG A 33 -10.34 -23.95 -9.39
N LEU A 34 -11.54 -24.03 -8.78
CA LEU A 34 -12.50 -25.11 -9.06
C LEU A 34 -12.98 -25.13 -10.52
N LYS A 35 -12.90 -24.00 -11.24
CA LYS A 35 -13.21 -23.89 -12.67
C LYS A 35 -12.00 -24.13 -13.58
N GLY A 36 -10.86 -24.54 -13.04
CA GLY A 36 -9.62 -24.76 -13.79
C GLY A 36 -8.89 -23.48 -14.20
N ILE A 37 -9.27 -22.32 -13.64
CA ILE A 37 -8.58 -21.05 -13.90
C ILE A 37 -7.39 -20.94 -12.96
N HIS A 38 -6.20 -20.73 -13.52
CA HIS A 38 -4.99 -20.51 -12.74
C HIS A 38 -5.03 -19.12 -12.09
N VAL A 39 -4.94 -19.07 -10.75
CA VAL A 39 -4.93 -17.81 -10.02
C VAL A 39 -3.86 -17.82 -8.93
N ALA A 40 -3.05 -16.77 -8.93
CA ALA A 40 -2.02 -16.49 -7.94
C ALA A 40 -2.32 -15.16 -7.25
N GLU A 41 -2.06 -15.11 -5.96
CA GLU A 41 -2.15 -13.89 -5.15
C GLU A 41 -0.79 -13.20 -5.16
N ILE A 42 -0.79 -11.87 -5.31
CA ILE A 42 0.40 -11.04 -5.14
C ILE A 42 0.17 -10.19 -3.90
N MET A 43 0.95 -10.44 -2.85
CA MET A 43 0.84 -9.72 -1.60
C MET A 43 1.70 -8.46 -1.62
N CYS A 44 1.06 -7.29 -1.53
CA CYS A 44 1.73 -6.02 -1.31
C CYS A 44 1.87 -5.78 0.20
N SER A 45 2.96 -6.25 0.79
CA SER A 45 3.25 -6.00 2.21
C SER A 45 3.49 -4.52 2.48
N GLU A 46 3.21 -4.10 3.71
CA GLU A 46 3.68 -2.81 4.20
C GLU A 46 5.20 -2.75 4.14
N PHE A 47 5.73 -1.57 3.85
CA PHE A 47 7.16 -1.32 3.77
C PHE A 47 7.50 -0.07 4.60
N PRO A 48 8.70 -0.01 5.17
CA PRO A 48 9.11 1.13 5.97
C PRO A 48 9.23 2.36 5.07
N LEU A 49 8.83 3.51 5.60
CA LEU A 49 9.13 4.78 4.96
C LEU A 49 10.65 4.94 4.92
N ILE A 50 11.17 5.34 3.77
CA ILE A 50 12.58 5.72 3.63
C ILE A 50 12.66 7.23 3.40
N PRO A 51 13.73 7.93 3.86
CA PRO A 51 13.81 9.38 3.78
C PRO A 51 13.57 9.96 2.38
N ASN A 52 13.95 9.23 1.33
CA ASN A 52 13.82 9.66 -0.06
C ASN A 52 12.60 9.06 -0.78
N LEU A 53 11.68 8.41 -0.07
CA LEU A 53 10.52 7.74 -0.68
C LEU A 53 9.64 8.74 -1.43
N LEU A 54 9.41 9.91 -0.83
CA LEU A 54 8.50 10.92 -1.34
C LEU A 54 9.08 11.75 -2.48
N CYS A 55 10.39 11.64 -2.76
CA CYS A 55 11.02 12.20 -3.96
C CYS A 55 10.41 11.66 -5.26
N LYS A 56 9.73 10.51 -5.21
CA LYS A 56 9.00 9.94 -6.36
C LYS A 56 7.75 10.73 -6.72
N VAL A 57 7.26 11.59 -5.82
CA VAL A 57 6.11 12.44 -6.06
C VAL A 57 6.58 13.72 -6.78
N PRO A 58 5.98 14.06 -7.94
CA PRO A 58 6.32 15.29 -8.65
C PRO A 58 6.19 16.53 -7.76
N GLY A 59 7.23 17.36 -7.73
CA GLY A 59 7.25 18.60 -6.94
C GLY A 59 7.84 18.46 -5.53
N LEU A 60 8.22 17.25 -5.09
CA LEU A 60 8.91 17.02 -3.82
C LEU A 60 10.42 16.84 -4.05
N SER A 61 11.23 17.76 -3.51
CA SER A 61 12.68 17.63 -3.50
C SER A 61 13.15 16.61 -2.46
N GLN A 62 14.41 16.18 -2.58
CA GLN A 62 15.03 15.32 -1.58
C GLN A 62 15.05 15.93 -0.18
N SER A 63 15.34 17.23 -0.09
CA SER A 63 15.32 17.94 1.19
C SER A 63 13.94 17.96 1.84
N ILE A 64 12.88 18.16 1.05
CA ILE A 64 11.51 18.14 1.56
C ILE A 64 11.09 16.72 1.96
N SER A 65 11.44 15.71 1.15
CA SER A 65 11.15 14.31 1.47
C SER A 65 11.79 13.88 2.79
N GLN A 66 13.04 14.29 3.03
CA GLN A 66 13.74 13.99 4.27
C GLN A 66 13.14 14.73 5.47
N GLY A 67 12.80 16.02 5.33
CA GLY A 67 12.12 16.77 6.39
C GLY A 67 10.75 16.18 6.75
N LEU A 68 9.99 15.69 5.76
CA LEU A 68 8.71 15.00 6.02
C LEU A 68 8.91 13.66 6.74
N PHE A 69 9.97 12.91 6.41
CA PHE A 69 10.30 11.67 7.12
C PHE A 69 10.60 11.93 8.60
N GLU A 70 11.42 12.95 8.88
CA GLU A 70 11.75 13.36 10.25
C GLU A 70 10.50 13.82 11.00
N LEU A 71 9.67 14.66 10.38
CA LEU A 71 8.40 15.13 10.94
C LEU A 71 7.45 13.97 11.27
N PHE A 72 7.35 12.96 10.39
CA PHE A 72 6.53 11.78 10.66
C PHE A 72 7.04 10.95 11.84
N HIS A 73 8.35 10.86 12.02
CA HIS A 73 8.93 10.16 13.16
C HIS A 73 8.69 10.92 14.47
N GLU A 74 8.97 12.23 14.47
CA GLU A 74 8.84 13.10 15.65
C GLU A 74 7.40 13.17 16.16
N ASN A 75 6.42 13.24 15.26
CA ASN A 75 5.00 13.27 15.60
C ASN A 75 4.39 11.87 15.80
N GLY A 76 5.21 10.81 15.72
CA GLY A 76 4.78 9.44 15.99
C GLY A 76 3.84 8.84 14.95
N PHE A 77 3.80 9.37 13.72
CA PHE A 77 3.08 8.76 12.60
C PHE A 77 3.73 7.46 12.13
N ILE A 78 5.06 7.40 12.21
CA ILE A 78 5.84 6.18 11.95
C ILE A 78 6.48 5.68 13.24
N ASP A 79 6.69 4.36 13.32
CA ASP A 79 7.37 3.71 14.44
C ASP A 79 8.91 3.75 14.30
N GLN A 80 9.61 3.14 15.24
CA GLN A 80 11.09 3.08 15.27
C GLN A 80 11.68 2.32 14.08
N ASN A 81 10.89 1.46 13.43
CA ASN A 81 11.28 0.72 12.23
C ASN A 81 10.80 1.45 10.96
N ALA A 82 10.32 2.69 11.09
CA ALA A 82 9.75 3.53 10.05
C ALA A 82 8.47 3.02 9.40
N TYR A 83 7.72 2.13 10.06
CA TYR A 83 6.40 1.71 9.58
C TYR A 83 5.30 2.68 10.04
N MET A 84 4.33 2.93 9.17
CA MET A 84 3.14 3.72 9.52
C MET A 84 2.36 3.02 10.64
N ARG A 85 2.08 3.72 11.73
CA ARG A 85 1.36 3.15 12.88
C ARG A 85 -0.15 3.02 12.62
N ASN A 86 -0.69 3.88 11.77
CA ASN A 86 -2.11 3.97 11.43
C ASN A 86 -2.30 3.99 9.90
N ASP A 87 -3.52 3.73 9.42
CA ASP A 87 -3.85 3.93 8.01
C ASP A 87 -3.73 5.43 7.67
N GLY A 88 -2.78 5.77 6.80
CA GLY A 88 -2.52 7.14 6.36
C GLY A 88 -3.74 7.82 5.71
N ARG A 89 -4.67 7.05 5.12
CA ARG A 89 -5.93 7.58 4.54
C ARG A 89 -6.96 7.95 5.59
N ALA A 90 -6.93 7.25 6.73
CA ALA A 90 -7.79 7.54 7.89
C ALA A 90 -7.14 8.57 8.83
N THR A 91 -5.85 8.87 8.65
CA THR A 91 -5.13 9.84 9.46
C THR A 91 -5.51 11.25 9.04
N HIS A 92 -6.02 12.05 9.98
CA HIS A 92 -6.35 13.46 9.75
C HIS A 92 -5.10 14.33 9.69
N LEU A 93 -4.28 14.18 8.64
CA LEU A 93 -3.01 14.88 8.46
C LEU A 93 -3.12 16.41 8.54
N LYS A 94 -4.28 16.97 8.18
CA LYS A 94 -4.52 18.42 8.30
C LYS A 94 -4.69 18.91 9.74
N GLU A 95 -5.13 18.04 10.64
CA GLU A 95 -5.27 18.36 12.06
C GLU A 95 -3.92 18.23 12.76
N ALA A 96 -3.11 17.26 12.34
CA ALA A 96 -1.72 17.11 12.76
C ALA A 96 -0.81 18.31 12.42
N LEU A 97 -1.19 19.14 11.44
CA LEU A 97 -0.45 20.37 11.09
C LEU A 97 -0.74 21.56 12.03
N LYS A 98 -1.65 21.41 13.00
CA LYS A 98 -2.06 22.50 13.91
C LYS A 98 -1.40 22.44 15.29
N GLU A 99 -0.57 21.44 15.55
CA GLU A 99 0.31 21.35 16.73
C GLU A 99 1.70 21.90 16.39
#